data_AF-A0A7X5KPM4-F1
#
_entry.id   AF-A0A7X5KPM4-F1
#
_cell.length_a   1.000
_cell.length_b   1.000
_cell.length_c   1.000
_cell.angle_alpha   90.00
_cell.angle_beta   90.00
_cell.angle_gamma   90.00
#
_symmetry.space_group_name_H-M   'P 1'
#
loop_
_entity.id
_entity.type
_entity.pdbx_description
1 polymer ?
#
loop_
_entity_poly.entity_id
_entity_poly.type
_entity_poly.pdbx_seq_one_letter_code
_entity_poly.pdbx_strand_id
1 'polypeptide(L)'
;MTETEDKKHIFLQIVYIVILAASAMGDMPDFSFAMTRVMKALSILIVVIGAVILFVSGNLDRVKTAGRFVGVYAFVLVGIIVWSILLWIINLETVEFIMRGATKFMYQFLVLLIIFAGAYMFGERAIYTTFYGLALANTSMLLINMVSFGPAESINSVITMITGGQQAGFVRAMEVHDITFIFGFFVIYFLFFAQHNKERVIDILIALFYFFLGWKRIAMAALPIAVIMAFVLGRIRSKYRISLMKIIAWTFVLFSFAYVTATRFGWFEMITNQLGIDTMGRNEIYKYIENYYNISLGFIGYGFEYTTVILQKVVQTNPDAHIGVFALHNNILTLYIELGFIGFWAWMIYTWIFQLNWMLNHWGEKVAMLFFLCELYIFITYTTDNTLYYYYSSLVLRLMPMGYAFHKRTEQDIKLWPWVKAREPLLKGD
;
A
#
# COMPACT_ATOMS: atom_id res chain seq x y z
N MET A 1 -19.84 27.42 11.75
CA MET A 1 -19.96 26.14 12.48
C MET A 1 -20.22 26.50 13.93
N THR A 2 -21.35 26.06 14.46
CA THR A 2 -21.72 26.28 15.88
C THR A 2 -20.94 25.30 16.77
N GLU A 3 -20.61 25.69 18.00
CA GLU A 3 -19.77 24.91 18.95
C GLU A 3 -20.23 23.45 19.16
N THR A 4 -21.53 23.18 19.00
CA THR A 4 -22.15 21.86 19.04
C THR A 4 -21.86 20.99 17.82
N GLU A 5 -21.66 21.56 16.64
CA GLU A 5 -21.26 20.81 15.43
C GLU A 5 -19.79 20.40 15.50
N ASP A 6 -18.92 21.26 16.05
CA ASP A 6 -17.51 20.94 16.26
C ASP A 6 -17.32 19.79 17.25
N LYS A 7 -18.04 19.80 18.38
CA LYS A 7 -18.00 18.71 19.37
C LYS A 7 -18.46 17.37 18.77
N LYS A 8 -19.52 17.39 17.94
CA LYS A 8 -20.00 16.18 17.24
C LYS A 8 -18.98 15.67 16.22
N HIS A 9 -18.33 16.56 15.48
CA HIS A 9 -17.28 16.19 14.53
C HIS A 9 -16.07 15.56 15.22
N ILE A 10 -15.61 16.13 16.34
CA ILE A 10 -14.50 15.59 17.12
C ILE A 10 -14.85 14.21 17.69
N PHE A 11 -16.05 14.05 18.24
CA PHE A 11 -16.51 12.75 18.75
C PHE A 11 -16.50 11.66 17.67
N LEU A 12 -17.01 11.96 16.47
CA LEU A 12 -16.99 11.02 15.34
C LEU A 12 -15.57 10.65 14.91
N GLN A 13 -14.64 11.60 14.94
CA GLN A 13 -13.23 11.32 14.66
C GLN A 13 -12.61 10.37 15.68
N ILE A 14 -12.88 10.58 16.98
CA ILE A 14 -12.40 9.69 18.05
C ILE A 14 -12.96 8.28 17.88
N VAL A 15 -14.27 8.16 17.62
CA VAL A 15 -14.91 6.86 17.37
C VAL A 15 -14.28 6.15 16.18
N TYR A 16 -14.02 6.86 15.07
CA TYR A 16 -13.34 6.30 13.90
C TYR A 16 -11.92 5.81 14.26
N ILE A 17 -11.14 6.62 14.98
CA ILE A 17 -9.77 6.29 15.41
C ILE A 17 -9.77 5.01 16.25
N VAL A 18 -10.67 4.90 17.23
CA VAL A 18 -10.75 3.74 18.12
C VAL A 18 -11.15 2.47 17.37
N ILE A 19 -12.17 2.54 16.49
CA ILE A 19 -12.60 1.38 15.70
C ILE A 19 -11.50 0.92 14.74
N LEU A 20 -10.84 1.86 14.05
CA LEU A 20 -9.75 1.53 13.15
C LEU A 20 -8.56 0.94 13.91
N ALA A 21 -8.24 1.49 15.09
CA ALA A 21 -7.17 0.98 15.93
C ALA A 21 -7.44 -0.47 16.38
N ALA A 22 -8.65 -0.74 16.90
CA ALA A 22 -9.06 -2.08 17.30
C ALA A 22 -9.04 -3.06 16.12
N SER A 23 -9.47 -2.62 14.93
CA SER A 23 -9.38 -3.42 13.71
C SER A 23 -7.93 -3.75 13.37
N ALA A 24 -7.02 -2.77 13.46
CA ALA A 24 -5.62 -2.91 13.09
C ALA A 24 -4.81 -3.78 14.06
N MET A 25 -5.22 -3.88 15.32
CA MET A 25 -4.67 -4.85 16.26
C MET A 25 -4.90 -6.30 15.84
N GLY A 26 -5.80 -6.57 14.90
CA GLY A 26 -6.00 -7.90 14.30
C GLY A 26 -4.77 -8.48 13.60
N ASP A 27 -3.79 -7.66 13.24
CA ASP A 27 -2.52 -8.08 12.60
C ASP A 27 -1.43 -8.41 13.64
N MET A 28 -1.80 -8.73 14.89
CA MET A 28 -0.89 -9.30 15.88
C MET A 28 -0.46 -10.72 15.50
N PRO A 29 0.85 -11.06 15.55
CA PRO A 29 1.35 -12.39 15.20
C PRO A 29 0.74 -13.52 16.03
N ASP A 30 0.39 -13.26 17.28
CA ASP A 30 -0.14 -14.26 18.22
C ASP A 30 -1.65 -14.52 18.04
N PHE A 31 -2.33 -13.74 17.17
CA PHE A 31 -3.75 -13.93 16.94
C PHE A 31 -4.02 -15.07 15.98
N SER A 32 -4.94 -15.96 16.36
CA SER A 32 -5.45 -16.99 15.46
C SER A 32 -6.11 -16.37 14.22
N PHE A 33 -6.13 -17.10 13.11
CA PHE A 33 -6.81 -16.66 11.89
C PHE A 33 -8.29 -16.30 12.11
N ALA A 34 -8.97 -16.92 13.09
CA ALA A 34 -10.33 -16.53 13.46
C ALA A 34 -10.37 -15.15 14.13
N MET A 35 -9.46 -14.88 15.07
CA MET A 35 -9.36 -13.60 15.77
C MET A 35 -9.01 -12.45 14.83
N THR A 36 -8.06 -12.62 13.92
CA THR A 36 -7.73 -11.60 12.90
C THR A 36 -8.94 -11.22 12.04
N ARG A 37 -9.78 -12.20 11.65
CA ARG A 37 -11.00 -11.94 10.88
C ARG A 37 -12.03 -11.15 11.67
N VAL A 38 -12.23 -11.50 12.94
CA VAL A 38 -13.17 -10.79 13.83
C VAL A 38 -12.71 -9.35 14.07
N MET A 39 -11.41 -9.13 14.30
CA MET A 39 -10.86 -7.79 14.47
C MET A 39 -11.04 -6.97 13.20
N LYS A 40 -10.73 -7.52 12.02
CA LYS A 40 -10.97 -6.84 10.74
C LYS A 40 -12.46 -6.54 10.49
N ALA A 41 -13.37 -7.39 10.97
CA ALA A 41 -14.81 -7.16 10.86
C ALA A 41 -15.27 -5.92 11.66
N LEU A 42 -14.54 -5.46 12.69
CA LEU A 42 -14.85 -4.22 13.39
C LEU A 42 -14.84 -3.01 12.45
N SER A 43 -14.02 -3.04 11.40
CA SER A 43 -14.01 -1.97 10.40
C SER A 43 -15.33 -1.83 9.61
N ILE A 44 -16.22 -2.83 9.65
CA ILE A 44 -17.59 -2.72 9.11
C ILE A 44 -18.38 -1.64 9.86
N LEU A 45 -18.13 -1.43 11.15
CA LEU A 45 -18.80 -0.38 11.92
C LEU A 45 -18.52 1.01 11.34
N ILE A 46 -17.32 1.24 10.79
CA ILE A 46 -16.99 2.50 10.09
C ILE A 46 -17.90 2.70 8.87
N VAL A 47 -18.15 1.62 8.12
CA VAL A 47 -19.04 1.64 6.95
C VAL A 47 -20.48 1.91 7.38
N VAL A 48 -20.96 1.27 8.45
CA VAL A 48 -22.30 1.49 8.98
C VAL A 48 -22.49 2.93 9.45
N ILE A 49 -21.54 3.48 10.20
CA ILE A 49 -21.58 4.89 10.65
C ILE A 49 -21.58 5.83 9.43
N GLY A 50 -20.72 5.56 8.45
CA GLY A 50 -20.68 6.33 7.20
C GLY A 50 -22.01 6.30 6.43
N ALA A 51 -22.65 5.13 6.36
CA ALA A 51 -23.95 4.97 5.72
C ALA A 51 -25.05 5.74 6.46
N VAL A 52 -25.11 5.65 7.79
CA VAL A 52 -26.06 6.41 8.60
C VAL A 52 -25.88 7.92 8.39
N ILE A 53 -24.65 8.42 8.42
CA ILE A 53 -24.38 9.84 8.18
C ILE A 53 -24.74 10.25 6.75
N LEU A 54 -24.57 9.36 5.78
CA LEU A 54 -24.98 9.59 4.41
C LEU A 54 -26.50 9.74 4.28
N PHE A 55 -27.27 8.86 4.92
CA PHE A 55 -28.72 8.95 4.96
C PHE A 55 -29.22 10.22 5.67
N VAL A 56 -28.52 10.68 6.70
CA VAL A 56 -28.91 11.89 7.45
C VAL A 56 -28.53 13.18 6.72
N SER A 57 -27.33 13.25 6.15
CA SER A 57 -26.81 14.51 5.58
C SER A 57 -27.13 14.71 4.10
N GLY A 58 -27.40 13.64 3.34
CA GLY A 58 -27.85 13.72 1.95
C GLY A 58 -26.89 14.44 0.99
N ASN A 59 -25.61 14.63 1.35
CA ASN A 59 -24.69 15.42 0.54
C ASN A 59 -24.19 14.65 -0.70
N LEU A 60 -24.93 14.76 -1.81
CA LEU A 60 -24.67 14.03 -3.05
C LEU A 60 -23.36 14.46 -3.76
N ASP A 61 -22.87 15.68 -3.55
CA ASP A 61 -21.62 16.13 -4.17
C ASP A 61 -20.39 15.41 -3.61
N ARG A 62 -20.37 15.18 -2.29
CA ARG A 62 -19.34 14.36 -1.65
C ARG A 62 -19.44 12.90 -2.08
N VAL A 63 -20.65 12.37 -2.23
CA VAL A 63 -20.88 11.01 -2.75
C VAL A 63 -20.34 10.88 -4.17
N LYS A 64 -20.62 11.84 -5.06
CA LYS A 64 -20.13 11.81 -6.44
C LYS A 64 -18.61 11.85 -6.51
N THR A 65 -17.99 12.67 -5.68
CA THR A 65 -16.52 12.78 -5.59
C THR A 65 -15.90 11.49 -5.08
N ALA A 66 -16.35 10.98 -3.93
CA ALA A 66 -15.86 9.73 -3.34
C ALA A 66 -16.13 8.52 -4.25
N GLY A 67 -17.32 8.43 -4.82
CA GLY A 67 -17.75 7.36 -5.71
C GLY A 67 -16.93 7.28 -7.00
N ARG A 68 -16.47 8.43 -7.55
CA ARG A 68 -15.58 8.45 -8.71
C ARG A 68 -14.23 7.80 -8.43
N PHE A 69 -13.60 8.12 -7.29
CA PHE A 69 -12.35 7.47 -6.86
C PHE A 69 -12.55 5.98 -6.61
N VAL A 70 -13.57 5.64 -5.84
CA VAL A 70 -13.89 4.24 -5.51
C VAL A 70 -14.19 3.44 -6.77
N GLY A 71 -14.90 4.01 -7.75
CA GLY A 71 -15.19 3.37 -9.02
C GLY A 71 -13.93 3.02 -9.83
N VAL A 72 -12.95 3.93 -9.88
CA VAL A 72 -11.66 3.68 -10.55
C VAL A 72 -10.88 2.55 -9.86
N TYR A 73 -10.87 2.52 -8.53
CA TYR A 73 -10.19 1.43 -7.82
C TYR A 73 -10.97 0.10 -7.88
N ALA A 74 -12.30 0.16 -7.81
CA ALA A 74 -13.18 -1.00 -7.90
C ALA A 74 -13.11 -1.65 -9.28
N PHE A 75 -12.99 -0.87 -10.35
CA PHE A 75 -12.91 -1.38 -11.71
C PHE A 75 -11.76 -2.39 -11.88
N VAL A 76 -10.58 -2.11 -11.30
CA VAL A 76 -9.44 -3.05 -11.34
C VAL A 76 -9.77 -4.32 -10.58
N LEU A 77 -10.31 -4.20 -9.36
CA LEU A 77 -10.62 -5.36 -8.52
C LEU A 77 -11.70 -6.24 -9.16
N VAL A 78 -12.73 -5.62 -9.75
CA VAL A 78 -13.76 -6.32 -10.52
C VAL A 78 -13.16 -6.98 -11.76
N GLY A 79 -12.28 -6.31 -12.48
CA GLY A 79 -11.58 -6.90 -13.63
C GLY A 79 -10.77 -8.14 -13.24
N ILE A 80 -10.01 -8.07 -12.15
CA ILE A 80 -9.20 -9.19 -11.68
C ILE A 80 -10.08 -10.36 -11.21
N ILE A 81 -11.13 -10.10 -10.42
CA ILE A 81 -11.99 -11.20 -9.92
C ILE A 81 -12.79 -11.85 -11.06
N VAL A 82 -13.30 -11.07 -12.03
CA VAL A 82 -14.00 -11.62 -13.20
C VAL A 82 -13.04 -12.47 -14.03
N TRP A 83 -11.84 -11.98 -14.30
CA TRP A 83 -10.80 -12.75 -14.99
C TRP A 83 -10.44 -14.03 -14.21
N SER A 84 -10.29 -13.93 -12.89
CA SER A 84 -9.97 -15.07 -12.04
C SER A 84 -11.09 -16.10 -12.00
N ILE A 85 -12.37 -15.69 -11.96
CA ILE A 85 -13.51 -16.60 -12.04
C ILE A 85 -13.48 -17.37 -13.36
N LEU A 86 -13.20 -16.70 -14.48
CA LEU A 86 -13.05 -17.38 -15.78
C LEU A 86 -11.93 -18.42 -15.73
N LEU A 87 -10.76 -18.07 -15.17
CA LEU A 87 -9.64 -19.00 -15.05
C LEU A 87 -9.94 -20.17 -14.11
N TRP A 88 -10.60 -19.94 -12.98
CA TRP A 88 -11.01 -21.01 -12.05
C TRP A 88 -11.97 -21.99 -12.70
N ILE A 89 -12.89 -21.51 -13.55
CA ILE A 89 -13.81 -22.36 -14.31
C ILE A 89 -13.04 -23.16 -15.37
N ILE A 90 -12.14 -22.52 -16.12
CA ILE A 90 -11.33 -23.17 -17.16
C ILE A 90 -10.42 -24.25 -16.57
N ASN A 91 -9.79 -23.97 -15.44
CA ASN A 91 -8.83 -24.86 -14.78
C ASN A 91 -9.50 -25.89 -13.85
N LEU A 92 -10.83 -25.87 -13.71
CA LEU A 92 -11.60 -26.77 -12.82
C LEU A 92 -11.06 -26.77 -11.38
N GLU A 93 -10.81 -25.58 -10.85
CA GLU A 93 -10.19 -25.42 -9.54
C GLU A 93 -11.12 -25.84 -8.39
N THR A 94 -10.52 -26.18 -7.23
CA THR A 94 -11.28 -26.62 -6.07
C THR A 94 -12.09 -25.48 -5.42
N VAL A 95 -13.21 -25.82 -4.78
CA VAL A 95 -14.04 -24.84 -4.05
C VAL A 95 -13.24 -24.12 -2.97
N GLU A 96 -12.34 -24.82 -2.28
CA GLU A 96 -11.46 -24.21 -1.26
C GLU A 96 -10.56 -23.12 -1.85
N PHE A 97 -10.02 -23.33 -3.04
CA PHE A 97 -9.20 -22.35 -3.74
C PHE A 97 -9.99 -21.10 -4.11
N ILE A 98 -11.17 -21.30 -4.71
CA ILE A 98 -12.09 -20.23 -5.09
C ILE A 98 -12.50 -19.41 -3.85
N MET A 99 -12.85 -20.08 -2.75
CA MET A 99 -13.25 -19.42 -1.50
C MET A 99 -12.12 -18.62 -0.88
N ARG A 100 -10.87 -19.09 -0.99
CA ARG A 100 -9.69 -18.35 -0.52
C ARG A 100 -9.49 -17.05 -1.30
N GLY A 101 -9.54 -17.12 -2.63
CA GLY A 101 -9.45 -15.95 -3.50
C GLY A 101 -10.59 -14.96 -3.25
N ALA A 102 -11.83 -15.45 -3.21
CA ALA A 102 -13.03 -14.63 -2.96
C ALA A 102 -12.97 -13.89 -1.62
N THR A 103 -12.47 -14.55 -0.57
CA THR A 103 -12.32 -13.93 0.76
C THR A 103 -11.35 -12.76 0.74
N LYS A 104 -10.22 -12.88 0.02
CA LYS A 104 -9.25 -11.77 -0.14
C LYS A 104 -9.84 -10.61 -0.92
N PHE A 105 -10.64 -10.86 -1.97
CA PHE A 105 -11.36 -9.80 -2.67
C PHE A 105 -12.40 -9.11 -1.81
N MET A 106 -13.16 -9.86 -1.00
CA MET A 106 -14.12 -9.29 -0.05
C MET A 106 -13.45 -8.27 0.88
N TYR A 107 -12.25 -8.56 1.39
CA TYR A 107 -11.47 -7.60 2.16
C TYR A 107 -11.08 -6.36 1.37
N GLN A 108 -10.68 -6.49 0.10
CA GLN A 108 -10.35 -5.34 -0.74
C GLN A 108 -11.58 -4.46 -1.03
N PHE A 109 -12.76 -5.06 -1.25
CA PHE A 109 -14.01 -4.30 -1.38
C PHE A 109 -14.39 -3.60 -0.07
N LEU A 110 -14.20 -4.27 1.08
CA LEU A 110 -14.42 -3.65 2.38
C LEU A 110 -13.51 -2.43 2.59
N VAL A 111 -12.23 -2.52 2.19
CA VAL A 111 -11.31 -1.38 2.19
C VAL A 111 -11.86 -0.21 1.36
N LEU A 112 -12.40 -0.46 0.16
CA LEU A 112 -12.99 0.59 -0.65
C LEU A 112 -14.19 1.27 0.02
N LEU A 113 -15.03 0.51 0.73
CA LEU A 113 -16.14 1.05 1.50
C LEU A 113 -15.68 1.89 2.70
N ILE A 114 -14.61 1.48 3.38
CA ILE A 114 -14.02 2.24 4.49
C ILE A 114 -13.44 3.56 3.98
N ILE A 115 -12.71 3.54 2.86
CA ILE A 115 -12.17 4.75 2.23
C ILE A 115 -13.31 5.69 1.82
N PHE A 116 -14.37 5.14 1.20
CA PHE A 116 -15.57 5.89 0.86
C PHE A 116 -16.18 6.57 2.09
N ALA A 117 -16.43 5.81 3.16
CA ALA A 117 -17.02 6.30 4.39
C ALA A 117 -16.12 7.36 5.06
N GLY A 118 -14.81 7.10 5.18
CA GLY A 118 -13.84 8.01 5.77
C GLY A 118 -13.75 9.34 5.02
N ALA A 119 -13.58 9.30 3.70
CA ALA A 119 -13.51 10.51 2.88
C ALA A 119 -14.84 11.26 2.84
N TYR A 120 -15.98 10.56 2.85
CA TYR A 120 -17.29 11.18 2.92
C TYR A 120 -17.49 11.97 4.22
N MET A 121 -17.19 11.33 5.36
CA MET A 121 -17.33 11.92 6.70
C MET A 121 -16.33 13.05 6.95
N PHE A 122 -15.06 12.85 6.59
CA PHE A 122 -13.96 13.71 7.05
C PHE A 122 -13.17 14.41 5.95
N GLY A 123 -13.35 14.07 4.67
CA GLY A 123 -12.59 14.65 3.56
C GLY A 123 -11.09 14.41 3.73
N GLU A 124 -10.27 15.47 3.65
CA GLU A 124 -8.82 15.40 3.88
C GLU A 124 -8.49 14.96 5.32
N ARG A 125 -9.32 15.33 6.31
CA ARG A 125 -9.12 14.88 7.70
C ARG A 125 -9.20 13.38 7.86
N ALA A 126 -9.74 12.64 6.88
CA ALA A 126 -9.72 11.18 6.88
C ALA A 126 -8.28 10.61 6.87
N ILE A 127 -7.33 11.33 6.28
CA ILE A 127 -5.90 10.94 6.28
C ILE A 127 -5.37 11.02 7.71
N TYR A 128 -5.65 12.10 8.44
CA TYR A 128 -5.23 12.31 9.83
C TYR A 128 -5.91 11.33 10.79
N THR A 129 -7.23 11.11 10.67
CA THR A 129 -7.92 10.13 11.53
C THR A 129 -7.43 8.71 11.28
N THR A 130 -7.10 8.36 10.04
CA THR A 130 -6.51 7.07 9.69
C THR A 130 -5.08 6.95 10.23
N PHE A 131 -4.28 8.02 10.16
CA PHE A 131 -2.94 8.09 10.76
C PHE A 131 -2.98 7.84 12.27
N TYR A 132 -3.80 8.58 13.01
CA TYR A 132 -3.90 8.41 14.47
C TYR A 132 -4.48 7.06 14.87
N GLY A 133 -5.44 6.50 14.10
CA GLY A 133 -5.96 5.15 14.34
C GLY A 133 -4.87 4.08 14.20
N LEU A 134 -4.07 4.15 13.14
CA LEU A 134 -2.97 3.20 12.93
C LEU A 134 -1.80 3.41 13.91
N ALA A 135 -1.52 4.66 14.29
CA ALA A 135 -0.54 4.97 15.34
C ALA A 135 -0.97 4.42 16.71
N LEU A 136 -2.26 4.55 17.05
CA LEU A 136 -2.82 4.00 18.29
C LEU A 136 -2.75 2.47 18.29
N ALA A 137 -3.09 1.82 17.17
CA ALA A 137 -2.93 0.37 17.03
C ALA A 137 -1.48 -0.06 17.24
N ASN A 138 -0.54 0.61 16.57
CA ASN A 138 0.87 0.25 16.63
C ASN A 138 1.48 0.50 18.03
N THR A 139 1.03 1.55 18.72
CA THR A 139 1.36 1.76 20.14
C THR A 139 0.84 0.64 21.02
N SER A 140 -0.40 0.22 20.80
CA SER A 140 -1.02 -0.85 21.58
C SER A 140 -0.30 -2.18 21.37
N MET A 141 0.04 -2.50 20.11
CA MET A 141 0.85 -3.68 19.78
C MET A 141 2.24 -3.63 20.38
N LEU A 142 2.89 -2.47 20.30
CA LEU A 142 4.19 -2.25 20.93
C LEU A 142 4.15 -2.54 22.43
N LEU A 143 3.19 -1.97 23.14
CA LEU A 143 3.06 -2.14 24.59
C LEU A 143 2.76 -3.60 24.97
N ILE A 144 1.88 -4.27 24.23
CA ILE A 144 1.55 -5.68 24.49
C ILE A 144 2.77 -6.58 24.25
N ASN A 145 3.51 -6.36 23.15
CA ASN A 145 4.74 -7.09 22.88
C ASN A 145 5.81 -6.80 23.94
N MET A 146 5.97 -5.55 24.38
CA MET A 146 6.92 -5.19 25.45
C MET A 146 6.60 -5.88 26.79
N VAL A 147 5.31 -6.04 27.12
CA VAL A 147 4.88 -6.78 28.31
C VAL A 147 5.15 -8.28 28.14
N SER A 148 4.93 -8.83 26.94
CA SER A 148 5.06 -10.26 26.66
C SER A 148 6.53 -10.73 26.66
N PHE A 149 7.44 -9.95 26.07
CA PHE A 149 8.89 -10.26 26.04
C PHE A 149 9.65 -9.71 27.26
N GLY A 150 9.07 -8.79 28.02
CA GLY A 150 9.75 -8.08 29.10
C GLY A 150 10.49 -6.82 28.60
N PRO A 151 10.46 -5.70 29.37
CA PRO A 151 11.06 -4.43 28.93
C PRO A 151 12.57 -4.51 28.67
N ALA A 152 13.31 -5.26 29.50
CA ALA A 152 14.76 -5.38 29.38
C ALA A 152 15.18 -6.16 28.12
N GLU A 153 14.51 -7.27 27.81
CA GLU A 153 14.77 -8.03 26.60
C GLU A 153 14.34 -7.28 25.34
N SER A 154 13.24 -6.52 25.42
CA SER A 154 12.78 -5.68 24.31
C SER A 154 13.81 -4.60 23.97
N ILE A 155 14.39 -3.93 24.97
CA ILE A 155 15.46 -2.95 24.78
C ILE A 155 16.72 -3.60 24.23
N ASN A 156 17.13 -4.75 24.79
CA ASN A 156 18.30 -5.48 24.29
C ASN A 156 18.12 -5.93 22.84
N SER A 157 16.95 -6.42 22.47
CA SER A 157 16.60 -6.78 21.09
C SER A 157 16.75 -5.60 20.13
N VAL A 158 16.30 -4.39 20.52
CA VAL A 158 16.49 -3.16 19.74
C VAL A 158 17.96 -2.75 19.65
N ILE A 159 18.73 -2.87 20.75
CA ILE A 159 20.17 -2.57 20.74
C ILE A 159 20.90 -3.53 19.80
N THR A 160 20.62 -4.83 19.90
CA THR A 160 21.19 -5.87 19.02
C THR A 160 20.87 -5.61 17.55
N MET A 161 19.65 -5.14 17.25
CA MET A 161 19.27 -4.75 15.89
C MET A 161 20.13 -3.57 15.37
N ILE A 162 20.32 -2.53 16.18
CA ILE A 162 21.11 -1.35 15.79
C ILE A 162 22.60 -1.69 15.66
N THR A 163 23.12 -2.62 16.49
CA THR A 163 24.52 -3.06 16.44
C THR A 163 24.81 -4.14 15.40
N GLY A 164 23.81 -4.53 14.60
CA GLY A 164 23.97 -5.46 13.48
C GLY A 164 23.93 -6.94 13.84
N GLY A 165 23.46 -7.29 15.05
CA GLY A 165 23.22 -8.68 15.46
C GLY A 165 21.99 -9.31 14.80
N GLN A 166 21.88 -10.64 14.86
CA GLN A 166 20.73 -11.36 14.33
C GLN A 166 19.44 -10.96 15.07
N GLN A 167 18.38 -10.72 14.29
CA GLN A 167 17.07 -10.31 14.81
C GLN A 167 16.40 -11.49 15.54
N ALA A 168 16.13 -11.32 16.83
CA ALA A 168 15.44 -12.29 17.67
C ALA A 168 14.49 -11.62 18.67
N GLY A 169 13.43 -12.33 19.07
CA GLY A 169 12.46 -11.88 20.06
C GLY A 169 11.62 -10.68 19.59
N PHE A 170 11.56 -9.65 20.42
CA PHE A 170 10.71 -8.47 20.25
C PHE A 170 10.82 -7.78 18.88
N VAL A 171 12.03 -7.53 18.37
CA VAL A 171 12.22 -6.87 17.06
C VAL A 171 11.61 -7.71 15.93
N ARG A 172 11.71 -9.04 15.99
CA ARG A 172 11.11 -9.92 14.98
C ARG A 172 9.59 -9.90 15.07
N ALA A 173 9.01 -9.86 16.27
CA ALA A 173 7.57 -9.71 16.45
C ALA A 173 7.06 -8.38 15.86
N MET A 174 7.83 -7.30 16.06
CA MET A 174 7.52 -5.99 15.49
C MET A 174 7.71 -5.92 13.96
N GLU A 175 8.65 -6.69 13.40
CA GLU A 175 8.94 -6.76 11.96
C GLU A 175 7.83 -7.48 11.15
N VAL A 176 7.04 -8.33 11.78
CA VAL A 176 5.98 -9.11 11.11
C VAL A 176 4.73 -8.24 10.82
N HIS A 177 4.64 -7.02 11.35
CA HIS A 177 3.47 -6.17 11.13
C HIS A 177 3.49 -5.48 9.75
N ASP A 178 2.42 -5.69 8.98
CA ASP A 178 2.19 -5.06 7.67
C ASP A 178 2.04 -3.53 7.74
N ILE A 179 1.77 -3.00 8.94
CA ILE A 179 1.47 -1.59 9.19
C ILE A 179 2.71 -0.70 9.01
N THR A 180 3.92 -1.24 9.11
CA THR A 180 5.17 -0.48 8.93
C THR A 180 5.27 0.20 7.57
N PHE A 181 4.87 -0.49 6.50
CA PHE A 181 4.87 0.08 5.15
C PHE A 181 3.99 1.32 5.04
N ILE A 182 2.96 1.40 5.85
CA ILE A 182 1.94 2.43 5.77
C ILE A 182 2.48 3.78 6.23
N PHE A 183 3.33 3.75 7.27
CA PHE A 183 3.99 4.95 7.76
C PHE A 183 4.90 5.60 6.71
N GLY A 184 5.40 4.83 5.72
CA GLY A 184 6.09 5.39 4.56
C GLY A 184 5.21 6.34 3.74
N PHE A 185 3.93 6.00 3.53
CA PHE A 185 2.98 6.91 2.87
C PHE A 185 2.77 8.19 3.68
N PHE A 186 2.57 8.07 5.00
CA PHE A 186 2.38 9.22 5.88
C PHE A 186 3.59 10.14 5.91
N VAL A 187 4.82 9.59 5.91
CA VAL A 187 6.05 10.40 5.79
C VAL A 187 6.05 11.20 4.48
N ILE A 188 5.73 10.57 3.34
CA ILE A 188 5.65 11.27 2.04
C ILE A 188 4.61 12.39 2.08
N TYR A 189 3.42 12.10 2.61
CA TYR A 189 2.33 13.07 2.72
C TYR A 189 2.69 14.26 3.62
N PHE A 190 3.15 13.99 4.85
CA PHE A 190 3.50 15.04 5.79
C PHE A 190 4.73 15.82 5.37
N LEU A 191 5.68 15.26 4.61
CA LEU A 191 6.83 16.01 4.12
C LEU A 191 6.50 16.98 2.98
N PHE A 192 5.58 16.62 2.07
CA PHE A 192 5.40 17.35 0.81
C PHE A 192 4.01 17.95 0.59
N PHE A 193 2.95 17.44 1.23
CA PHE A 193 1.56 17.77 0.90
C PHE A 193 0.77 18.37 2.06
N ALA A 194 1.11 18.03 3.30
CA ALA A 194 0.42 18.57 4.48
C ALA A 194 0.69 20.06 4.72
N GLN A 195 -0.30 20.76 5.29
CA GLN A 195 -0.19 22.17 5.70
C GLN A 195 0.96 22.38 6.71
N HIS A 196 1.63 23.53 6.62
CA HIS A 196 2.78 23.86 7.47
C HIS A 196 2.33 24.32 8.86
N ASN A 197 2.12 23.36 9.75
CA ASN A 197 1.80 23.59 11.16
C ASN A 197 2.87 22.98 12.08
N LYS A 198 2.93 23.43 13.34
CA LYS A 198 3.84 22.83 14.34
C LYS A 198 3.52 21.35 14.58
N GLU A 199 2.24 20.99 14.56
CA GLU A 199 1.72 19.62 14.72
C GLU A 199 2.28 18.67 13.66
N ARG A 200 2.49 19.15 12.43
CA ARG A 200 3.08 18.37 11.33
C ARG A 200 4.46 17.81 11.67
N VAL A 201 5.28 18.54 12.43
CA VAL A 201 6.62 18.06 12.82
C VAL A 201 6.48 16.86 13.75
N ILE A 202 5.53 16.92 14.68
CA ILE A 202 5.22 15.81 15.58
C ILE A 202 4.70 14.61 14.78
N ASP A 203 3.79 14.82 13.83
CA ASP A 203 3.26 13.74 12.99
C ASP A 203 4.36 13.07 12.15
N ILE A 204 5.32 13.84 11.62
CA ILE A 204 6.50 13.29 10.92
C ILE A 204 7.35 12.45 11.86
N LEU A 205 7.63 12.93 13.09
CA LEU A 205 8.43 12.19 14.06
C LEU A 205 7.75 10.89 14.47
N ILE A 206 6.44 10.91 14.70
CA ILE A 206 5.64 9.72 15.00
C ILE A 206 5.69 8.74 13.81
N ALA A 207 5.49 9.22 12.59
CA ALA A 207 5.52 8.37 11.40
C ALA A 207 6.91 7.73 11.19
N LEU A 208 7.99 8.50 11.34
CA LEU A 208 9.36 7.99 11.25
C LEU A 208 9.65 6.97 12.36
N PHE A 209 9.24 7.24 13.59
CA PHE A 209 9.41 6.32 14.71
C PHE A 209 8.82 4.94 14.39
N TYR A 210 7.55 4.87 14.01
CA TYR A 210 6.92 3.58 13.69
C TYR A 210 7.44 2.95 12.40
N PHE A 211 7.86 3.77 11.43
CA PHE A 211 8.49 3.27 10.20
C PHE A 211 9.81 2.55 10.48
N PHE A 212 10.68 3.14 11.31
CA PHE A 212 11.96 2.52 11.68
C PHE A 212 11.79 1.35 12.64
N LEU A 213 10.79 1.40 13.53
CA LEU A 213 10.53 0.35 14.50
C LEU A 213 10.20 -1.01 13.86
N GLY A 214 9.55 -1.03 12.70
CA GLY A 214 9.25 -2.28 11.99
C GLY A 214 10.38 -2.80 11.10
N TRP A 215 11.47 -2.05 10.94
CA TRP A 215 12.73 -2.48 10.30
C TRP A 215 12.60 -3.19 8.92
N LYS A 216 11.60 -2.84 8.12
CA LYS A 216 11.43 -3.42 6.78
C LYS A 216 12.51 -2.90 5.82
N ARG A 217 13.51 -3.74 5.53
CA ARG A 217 14.68 -3.37 4.69
C ARG A 217 14.29 -2.76 3.35
N ILE A 218 13.35 -3.39 2.63
CA ILE A 218 12.90 -2.85 1.33
C ILE A 218 12.15 -1.52 1.48
N ALA A 219 11.37 -1.35 2.55
CA ALA A 219 10.71 -0.07 2.82
C ALA A 219 11.74 1.04 3.07
N MET A 220 12.79 0.73 3.84
CA MET A 220 13.90 1.65 4.11
C MET A 220 14.68 2.04 2.85
N ALA A 221 14.73 1.18 1.83
CA ALA A 221 15.30 1.52 0.52
C ALA A 221 14.30 2.32 -0.35
N ALA A 222 13.02 1.97 -0.33
CA ALA A 222 11.98 2.58 -1.16
C ALA A 222 11.66 4.02 -0.75
N LEU A 223 11.60 4.31 0.56
CA LEU A 223 11.22 5.63 1.07
C LEU A 223 12.19 6.76 0.63
N PRO A 224 13.53 6.61 0.75
CA PRO A 224 14.47 7.60 0.23
C PRO A 224 14.31 7.86 -1.27
N ILE A 225 14.07 6.81 -2.08
CA ILE A 225 13.84 6.96 -3.52
C ILE A 225 12.59 7.80 -3.77
N ALA A 226 11.49 7.52 -3.07
CA ALA A 226 10.27 8.32 -3.18
C ALA A 226 10.46 9.77 -2.72
N VAL A 227 11.22 10.02 -1.64
CA VAL A 227 11.54 11.37 -1.15
C VAL A 227 12.42 12.14 -2.13
N ILE A 228 13.45 11.51 -2.70
CA ILE A 228 14.30 12.10 -3.75
C ILE A 228 13.45 12.44 -4.97
N MET A 229 12.58 11.52 -5.40
CA MET A 229 11.68 11.76 -6.52
C MET A 229 10.73 12.93 -6.25
N ALA A 230 10.15 13.00 -5.06
CA ALA A 230 9.28 14.11 -4.65
C ALA A 230 10.01 15.46 -4.72
N PHE A 231 11.28 15.49 -4.33
CA PHE A 231 12.11 16.67 -4.39
C PHE A 231 12.47 17.10 -5.82
N VAL A 232 12.82 16.13 -6.67
CA VAL A 232 13.07 16.35 -8.11
C VAL A 232 11.82 16.91 -8.78
N LEU A 233 10.68 16.24 -8.60
CA LEU A 233 9.40 16.67 -9.15
C LEU A 233 9.03 18.07 -8.64
N GLY A 234 9.20 18.34 -7.34
CA GLY A 234 8.91 19.63 -6.73
C GLY A 234 9.66 20.82 -7.34
N ARG A 235 10.87 20.60 -7.89
CA ARG A 235 11.70 21.65 -8.51
C ARG A 235 11.46 21.85 -10.01
N ILE A 236 10.84 20.88 -10.66
CA ILE A 236 10.59 20.91 -12.11
C ILE A 236 9.30 21.70 -12.39
N ARG A 237 9.26 22.45 -13.52
CA ARG A 237 8.04 23.13 -13.98
C ARG A 237 6.94 22.12 -14.33
N SER A 238 5.68 22.49 -14.07
CA SER A 238 4.48 21.66 -14.26
C SER A 238 4.48 20.80 -15.54
N LYS A 239 4.71 21.40 -16.72
CA LYS A 239 4.72 20.67 -18.01
C LYS A 239 5.74 19.52 -18.03
N TYR A 240 6.98 19.78 -17.62
CA TYR A 240 8.04 18.76 -17.58
C TYR A 240 7.83 17.75 -16.44
N ARG A 241 7.21 18.17 -15.34
CA ARG A 241 6.87 17.29 -14.21
C ARG A 241 5.89 16.21 -14.63
N ILE A 242 4.82 16.61 -15.33
CA ILE A 242 3.82 15.68 -15.86
C ILE A 242 4.46 14.72 -16.86
N SER A 243 5.29 15.21 -17.79
CA SER A 243 6.01 14.35 -18.73
C SER A 243 6.93 13.36 -18.03
N LEU A 244 7.69 13.81 -17.02
CA LEU A 244 8.59 12.95 -16.26
C LEU A 244 7.83 11.83 -15.53
N MET A 245 6.70 12.15 -14.85
CA MET A 245 5.88 11.13 -14.20
C MET A 245 5.37 10.08 -15.20
N LYS A 246 4.93 10.50 -16.39
CA LYS A 246 4.49 9.57 -17.45
C LYS A 246 5.61 8.71 -18.01
N ILE A 247 6.80 9.28 -18.21
CA ILE A 247 7.98 8.54 -18.68
C ILE A 247 8.34 7.47 -17.65
N ILE A 248 8.45 7.85 -16.37
CA ILE A 248 8.78 6.91 -15.30
C ILE A 248 7.71 5.82 -15.20
N ALA A 249 6.43 6.17 -15.29
CA ALA A 249 5.34 5.19 -15.27
C ALA A 249 5.50 4.14 -16.39
N TRP A 250 5.80 4.56 -17.62
CA TRP A 250 6.09 3.63 -18.72
C TRP A 250 7.36 2.80 -18.46
N THR A 251 8.40 3.40 -17.90
CA THR A 251 9.61 2.67 -17.52
C THR A 251 9.30 1.57 -16.51
N PHE A 252 8.45 1.81 -15.51
CA PHE A 252 8.02 0.77 -14.56
C PHE A 252 7.23 -0.35 -15.23
N VAL A 253 6.35 -0.03 -16.16
CA VAL A 253 5.61 -1.03 -16.96
C VAL A 253 6.59 -1.94 -17.71
N LEU A 254 7.51 -1.36 -18.46
CA LEU A 254 8.49 -2.11 -19.27
C LEU A 254 9.48 -2.88 -18.39
N PHE A 255 9.99 -2.26 -17.33
CA PHE A 255 10.92 -2.89 -16.40
C PHE A 255 10.30 -4.10 -15.70
N SER A 256 9.03 -4.02 -15.32
CA SER A 256 8.31 -5.12 -14.66
C SER A 256 8.15 -6.32 -15.60
N PHE A 257 7.84 -6.08 -16.87
CA PHE A 257 7.77 -7.16 -17.87
C PHE A 257 9.16 -7.74 -18.16
N ALA A 258 10.19 -6.88 -18.26
CA ALA A 258 11.58 -7.32 -18.41
C ALA A 258 12.04 -8.16 -17.21
N TYR A 259 11.63 -7.81 -16.00
CA TYR A 259 11.90 -8.57 -14.78
C TYR A 259 11.30 -9.97 -14.85
N VAL A 260 10.01 -10.10 -15.17
CA VAL A 260 9.33 -11.40 -15.34
C VAL A 260 10.02 -12.28 -16.39
N THR A 261 10.44 -11.64 -17.50
CA THR A 261 11.15 -12.30 -18.59
C THR A 261 12.54 -12.76 -18.17
N ALA A 262 13.29 -11.91 -17.45
CA ALA A 262 14.63 -12.23 -16.94
C ALA A 262 14.59 -13.38 -15.92
N THR A 263 13.55 -13.46 -15.10
CA THR A 263 13.33 -14.61 -14.22
C THR A 263 13.06 -15.88 -15.04
N ARG A 264 12.26 -15.81 -16.11
CA ARG A 264 11.90 -17.01 -16.91
C ARG A 264 13.10 -17.67 -17.58
N PHE A 265 14.04 -16.87 -18.06
CA PHE A 265 15.23 -17.33 -18.79
C PHE A 265 16.43 -17.60 -17.88
N GLY A 266 16.26 -17.59 -16.55
CA GLY A 266 17.35 -17.79 -15.58
C GLY A 266 18.38 -16.66 -15.56
N TRP A 267 18.13 -15.53 -16.24
CA TRP A 267 19.03 -14.39 -16.23
C TRP A 267 19.12 -13.75 -14.85
N PHE A 268 18.05 -13.83 -14.07
CA PHE A 268 18.06 -13.35 -12.68
C PHE A 268 19.08 -14.14 -11.82
N GLU A 269 19.10 -15.46 -11.92
CA GLU A 269 20.09 -16.33 -11.25
C GLU A 269 21.50 -16.03 -11.77
N MET A 270 21.67 -15.91 -13.10
CA MET A 270 22.97 -15.62 -13.72
C MET A 270 23.56 -14.28 -13.27
N ILE A 271 22.75 -13.20 -13.26
CA ILE A 271 23.18 -11.86 -12.88
C ILE A 271 23.50 -11.79 -11.38
N THR A 272 22.65 -12.39 -10.54
CA THR A 272 22.85 -12.38 -9.07
C THR A 272 24.09 -13.17 -8.66
N ASN A 273 24.33 -14.32 -9.29
CA ASN A 273 25.52 -15.13 -9.06
C ASN A 273 26.80 -14.43 -9.57
N GLN A 274 26.75 -13.76 -10.73
CA GLN A 274 27.90 -12.99 -11.25
C GLN A 274 28.26 -11.78 -10.37
N LEU A 275 27.25 -11.15 -9.76
CA LEU A 275 27.44 -10.00 -8.86
C LEU A 275 27.72 -10.41 -7.40
N GLY A 276 27.74 -11.71 -7.09
CA GLY A 276 27.94 -12.22 -5.73
C GLY A 276 26.85 -11.78 -4.74
N ILE A 277 25.63 -11.52 -5.23
CA ILE A 277 24.51 -11.07 -4.40
C ILE A 277 23.87 -12.28 -3.72
N ASP A 278 23.91 -12.33 -2.40
CA ASP A 278 23.17 -13.34 -1.63
C ASP A 278 21.66 -13.10 -1.76
N THR A 279 20.97 -14.03 -2.43
CA THR A 279 19.52 -13.95 -2.69
C THR A 279 18.66 -14.57 -1.59
N MET A 280 19.25 -15.02 -0.48
CA MET A 280 18.55 -15.58 0.68
C MET A 280 17.51 -16.65 0.30
N GLY A 281 17.89 -17.59 -0.59
CA GLY A 281 17.02 -18.70 -1.02
C GLY A 281 15.98 -18.36 -2.11
N ARG A 282 15.91 -17.11 -2.58
CA ARG A 282 14.96 -16.71 -3.65
C ARG A 282 15.25 -17.33 -5.01
N ASN A 283 16.52 -17.60 -5.32
CA ASN A 283 16.89 -18.24 -6.58
C ASN A 283 16.28 -19.65 -6.70
N GLU A 284 16.19 -20.40 -5.59
CA GLU A 284 15.56 -21.73 -5.58
C GLU A 284 14.05 -21.65 -5.84
N ILE A 285 13.37 -20.68 -5.22
CA ILE A 285 11.93 -20.45 -5.39
C ILE A 285 11.62 -20.03 -6.83
N TYR A 286 12.41 -19.12 -7.39
CA TYR A 286 12.22 -18.64 -8.76
C TYR A 286 12.45 -19.74 -9.78
N LYS A 287 13.51 -20.54 -9.61
CA LYS A 287 13.79 -21.70 -10.47
C LYS A 287 12.67 -22.74 -10.47
N TYR A 288 12.03 -22.96 -9.32
CA TYR A 288 10.86 -23.83 -9.24
C TYR A 288 9.68 -23.25 -10.04
N ILE A 289 9.47 -21.94 -9.93
CA ILE A 289 8.32 -21.24 -10.50
C ILE A 289 8.46 -20.92 -11.98
N GLU A 290 9.68 -20.89 -12.52
CA GLU A 290 9.95 -20.76 -13.96
C GLU A 290 9.18 -21.77 -14.82
N ASN A 291 8.93 -22.98 -14.30
CA ASN A 291 8.19 -24.01 -15.02
C ASN A 291 6.67 -23.78 -15.04
N TYR A 292 6.17 -22.91 -14.18
CA TYR A 292 4.74 -22.64 -14.01
C TYR A 292 4.26 -21.43 -14.82
N TYR A 293 5.07 -20.85 -15.70
CA TYR A 293 4.59 -19.82 -16.65
C TYR A 293 5.41 -19.79 -17.93
N ASN A 294 4.84 -19.18 -18.98
CA ASN A 294 5.50 -18.99 -20.26
C ASN A 294 5.35 -17.54 -20.72
N ILE A 295 6.38 -17.01 -21.38
CA ILE A 295 6.32 -15.69 -22.01
C ILE A 295 5.69 -15.84 -23.39
N SER A 296 4.36 -15.96 -23.42
CA SER A 296 3.61 -16.03 -24.68
C SER A 296 2.28 -15.30 -24.58
N LEU A 297 1.79 -14.79 -25.71
CA LEU A 297 0.46 -14.15 -25.79
C LEU A 297 -0.67 -15.12 -25.42
N GLY A 298 -0.48 -16.42 -25.63
CA GLY A 298 -1.44 -17.46 -25.28
C GLY A 298 -1.44 -17.84 -23.80
N PHE A 299 -0.52 -17.31 -22.98
CA PHE A 299 -0.52 -17.57 -21.56
C PHE A 299 -1.60 -16.75 -20.85
N ILE A 300 -2.70 -17.42 -20.49
CA ILE A 300 -3.90 -16.80 -19.90
C ILE A 300 -3.82 -16.66 -18.36
N GLY A 301 -2.85 -17.31 -17.72
CA GLY A 301 -2.70 -17.34 -16.26
C GLY A 301 -3.49 -18.49 -15.61
N TYR A 302 -3.35 -18.62 -14.29
CA TYR A 302 -3.99 -19.70 -13.53
C TYR A 302 -5.10 -19.25 -12.57
N GLY A 303 -5.27 -17.93 -12.41
CA GLY A 303 -6.23 -17.33 -11.49
C GLY A 303 -5.56 -16.87 -10.20
N PHE A 304 -6.23 -15.91 -9.55
CA PHE A 304 -5.75 -15.30 -8.31
C PHE A 304 -5.48 -16.34 -7.22
N GLU A 305 -4.44 -16.13 -6.42
CA GLU A 305 -3.93 -17.00 -5.34
C GLU A 305 -3.16 -18.27 -5.72
N TYR A 306 -3.02 -18.56 -7.02
CA TYR A 306 -2.41 -19.80 -7.50
C TYR A 306 -0.98 -20.02 -6.99
N THR A 307 -0.16 -18.97 -7.05
CA THR A 307 1.26 -19.03 -6.63
C THR A 307 1.44 -19.45 -5.18
N THR A 308 0.57 -18.94 -4.30
CA THR A 308 0.61 -19.24 -2.87
C THR A 308 0.15 -20.67 -2.60
N VAL A 309 -0.81 -21.22 -3.37
CA VAL A 309 -1.21 -22.65 -3.24
C VAL A 309 -0.07 -23.58 -3.64
N ILE A 310 0.59 -23.32 -4.77
CA ILE A 310 1.69 -24.18 -5.23
C ILE A 310 2.81 -24.19 -4.19
N LEU A 311 3.24 -23.02 -3.73
CA LEU A 311 4.33 -22.94 -2.76
C LEU A 311 3.96 -23.63 -1.44
N GLN A 312 2.72 -23.51 -0.97
CA GLN A 312 2.24 -24.27 0.20
C GLN A 312 2.29 -25.79 -0.03
N LYS A 313 1.88 -26.27 -1.20
CA LYS A 313 1.96 -27.70 -1.55
C LYS A 313 3.40 -28.18 -1.58
N VAL A 314 4.31 -27.41 -2.17
CA VAL A 314 5.75 -27.74 -2.25
C VAL A 314 6.37 -27.92 -0.88
N VAL A 315 6.12 -26.97 0.03
CA VAL A 315 6.61 -27.02 1.42
C VAL A 315 6.07 -28.24 2.17
N GLN A 316 4.82 -28.64 1.91
CA GLN A 316 4.24 -29.84 2.52
C GLN A 316 4.82 -31.15 1.94
N THR A 317 5.15 -31.17 0.64
CA THR A 317 5.64 -32.39 -0.03
C THR A 317 7.15 -32.59 0.05
N ASN A 318 7.94 -31.53 0.26
CA ASN A 318 9.41 -31.60 0.39
C ASN A 318 9.88 -30.82 1.63
N PRO A 319 9.83 -31.43 2.83
CA PRO A 319 10.28 -30.78 4.08
C PRO A 319 11.79 -30.45 4.09
N ASP A 320 12.58 -31.17 3.29
CA ASP A 320 14.05 -31.03 3.21
C ASP A 320 14.50 -29.97 2.21
N ALA A 321 13.58 -29.45 1.37
CA ALA A 321 13.88 -28.27 0.58
C ALA A 321 13.92 -27.10 1.57
N HIS A 322 15.05 -26.39 1.67
CA HIS A 322 15.23 -25.18 2.49
C HIS A 322 14.35 -23.99 2.02
N ILE A 323 13.20 -24.27 1.40
CA ILE A 323 12.14 -23.34 1.04
C ILE A 323 11.33 -23.09 2.32
N GLY A 324 11.93 -22.40 3.30
CA GLY A 324 11.26 -21.97 4.54
C GLY A 324 10.22 -20.85 4.31
N VAL A 325 9.69 -20.71 3.10
CA VAL A 325 8.97 -19.52 2.65
C VAL A 325 7.68 -19.92 1.94
N PHE A 326 6.54 -19.68 2.60
CA PHE A 326 5.19 -19.99 2.12
C PHE A 326 4.69 -19.03 1.02
N ALA A 327 5.52 -18.14 0.49
CA ALA A 327 5.12 -17.13 -0.47
C ALA A 327 6.26 -16.70 -1.40
N LEU A 328 5.91 -16.25 -2.61
CA LEU A 328 6.86 -15.82 -3.63
C LEU A 328 7.65 -14.56 -3.24
N HIS A 329 7.09 -13.73 -2.34
CA HIS A 329 7.57 -12.39 -2.00
C HIS A 329 7.92 -11.54 -3.23
N ASN A 330 7.06 -11.58 -4.24
CA ASN A 330 7.19 -10.79 -5.46
C ASN A 330 5.83 -10.62 -6.15
N ASN A 331 5.13 -9.52 -5.88
CA ASN A 331 3.80 -9.33 -6.47
C ASN A 331 3.84 -9.17 -7.99
N ILE A 332 4.95 -8.70 -8.56
CA ILE A 332 5.06 -8.51 -10.03
C ILE A 332 5.02 -9.87 -10.72
N LEU A 333 5.84 -10.81 -10.24
CA LEU A 333 5.88 -12.17 -10.77
C LEU A 333 4.59 -12.93 -10.44
N THR A 334 4.05 -12.75 -9.23
CA THR A 334 2.75 -13.31 -8.84
C THR A 334 1.63 -12.88 -9.80
N LEU A 335 1.50 -11.58 -10.05
CA LEU A 335 0.46 -11.06 -10.95
C LEU A 335 0.58 -11.61 -12.37
N TYR A 336 1.81 -11.81 -12.87
CA TYR A 336 2.00 -12.40 -14.19
C TYR A 336 1.52 -13.85 -14.25
N ILE A 337 1.89 -14.67 -13.26
CA ILE A 337 1.50 -16.08 -13.21
C ILE A 337 -0.02 -16.22 -13.03
N GLU A 338 -0.62 -15.36 -12.20
CA GLU A 338 -2.03 -15.46 -11.85
C GLU A 338 -2.95 -14.87 -12.94
N LEU A 339 -2.57 -13.76 -13.57
CA LEU A 339 -3.41 -13.07 -14.56
C LEU A 339 -3.01 -13.33 -16.02
N GLY A 340 -1.87 -13.98 -16.24
CA GLY A 340 -1.34 -14.24 -17.57
C GLY A 340 -0.77 -13.00 -18.25
N PHE A 341 -0.39 -13.15 -19.51
CA PHE A 341 0.25 -12.09 -20.30
C PHE A 341 -0.68 -10.88 -20.43
N ILE A 342 -1.90 -11.08 -20.92
CA ILE A 342 -2.85 -9.98 -21.17
C ILE A 342 -3.29 -9.32 -19.87
N GLY A 343 -3.61 -10.12 -18.84
CA GLY A 343 -4.04 -9.59 -17.55
C GLY A 343 -2.95 -8.79 -16.85
N PHE A 344 -1.69 -9.22 -16.95
CA PHE A 344 -0.54 -8.46 -16.43
C PHE A 344 -0.39 -7.09 -17.11
N TRP A 345 -0.39 -7.05 -18.44
CA TRP A 345 -0.26 -5.78 -19.17
C TRP A 345 -1.45 -4.86 -18.91
N ALA A 346 -2.67 -5.41 -18.88
CA ALA A 346 -3.87 -4.65 -18.56
C ALA A 346 -3.77 -4.02 -17.16
N TRP A 347 -3.36 -4.80 -16.16
CA TRP A 347 -3.16 -4.30 -14.80
C TRP A 347 -2.07 -3.23 -14.72
N MET A 348 -0.90 -3.48 -15.31
CA MET A 348 0.23 -2.55 -15.31
C MET A 348 -0.12 -1.21 -15.97
N ILE A 349 -0.73 -1.26 -17.16
CA ILE A 349 -1.17 -0.06 -17.88
C ILE A 349 -2.26 0.67 -17.09
N TYR A 350 -3.18 -0.06 -16.47
CA TYR A 350 -4.24 0.56 -15.68
C TYR A 350 -3.67 1.32 -14.48
N THR A 351 -2.85 0.65 -13.67
CA THR A 351 -2.30 1.21 -12.42
C THR A 351 -1.35 2.37 -12.69
N TRP A 352 -0.40 2.21 -13.61
CA TRP A 352 0.64 3.22 -13.84
C TRP A 352 0.24 4.32 -14.82
N ILE A 353 -0.51 3.99 -15.87
CA ILE A 353 -0.79 4.92 -16.97
C ILE A 353 -2.19 5.51 -16.85
N PHE A 354 -3.22 4.65 -16.75
CA PHE A 354 -4.61 5.12 -16.72
C PHE A 354 -4.90 5.91 -15.45
N GLN A 355 -4.62 5.37 -14.26
CA GLN A 355 -4.91 6.05 -13.00
C GLN A 355 -4.15 7.37 -12.89
N LEU A 356 -2.87 7.40 -13.26
CA LEU A 356 -2.08 8.64 -13.27
C LEU A 356 -2.71 9.71 -14.17
N ASN A 357 -3.04 9.37 -15.42
CA ASN A 357 -3.68 10.30 -16.35
C ASN A 357 -5.08 10.73 -15.87
N TRP A 358 -5.84 9.80 -15.28
CA TRP A 358 -7.15 10.10 -14.73
C TRP A 358 -7.06 11.11 -13.58
N MET A 359 -6.10 10.93 -12.66
CA MET A 359 -5.83 11.87 -11.56
C MET A 359 -5.45 13.26 -12.09
N LEU A 360 -4.56 13.31 -13.09
CA LEU A 360 -4.13 14.56 -13.73
C LEU A 360 -5.32 15.33 -14.33
N ASN A 361 -6.18 14.63 -15.06
CA ASN A 361 -7.28 15.24 -15.81
C ASN A 361 -8.45 15.67 -14.92
N HIS A 362 -8.72 14.98 -13.81
CA HIS A 362 -9.91 15.22 -12.98
C HIS A 362 -9.64 15.98 -11.68
N TRP A 363 -8.43 15.87 -11.11
CA TRP A 363 -8.10 16.39 -9.78
C TRP A 363 -6.85 17.28 -9.75
N GLY A 364 -6.11 17.31 -10.86
CA GLY A 364 -4.98 18.16 -11.09
C GLY A 364 -3.63 17.58 -10.63
N GLU A 365 -2.58 18.33 -10.92
CA GLU A 365 -1.20 17.87 -10.83
C GLU A 365 -0.76 17.40 -9.43
N LYS A 366 -1.20 18.09 -8.37
CA LYS A 366 -0.76 17.75 -7.00
C LYS A 366 -1.34 16.42 -6.51
N VAL A 367 -2.61 16.15 -6.80
CA VAL A 367 -3.26 14.87 -6.45
C VAL A 367 -2.60 13.74 -7.22
N ALA A 368 -2.32 13.95 -8.51
CA ALA A 368 -1.58 13.01 -9.33
C ALA A 368 -0.15 12.76 -8.83
N MET A 369 0.54 13.80 -8.36
CA MET A 369 1.88 13.69 -7.80
C MET A 369 1.87 12.90 -6.47
N LEU A 370 0.89 13.12 -5.60
CA LEU A 370 0.73 12.34 -4.37
C LEU A 370 0.48 10.86 -4.70
N PHE A 371 -0.48 10.58 -5.60
CA PHE A 371 -0.74 9.23 -6.09
C PHE A 371 0.53 8.58 -6.65
N PHE A 372 1.24 9.26 -7.54
CA PHE A 372 2.46 8.76 -8.16
C PHE A 372 3.56 8.44 -7.14
N LEU A 373 3.77 9.28 -6.13
CA LEU A 373 4.79 9.06 -5.11
C LEU A 373 4.44 7.90 -4.18
N CYS A 374 3.17 7.77 -3.80
CA CYS A 374 2.70 6.62 -3.03
C CYS A 374 2.81 5.33 -3.86
N GLU A 375 2.39 5.36 -5.13
CA GLU A 375 2.50 4.21 -6.03
C GLU A 375 3.96 3.81 -6.26
N LEU A 376 4.84 4.78 -6.51
CA LEU A 376 6.29 4.54 -6.61
C LEU A 376 6.87 3.86 -5.37
N TYR A 377 6.54 4.37 -4.20
CA TYR A 377 7.02 3.82 -2.94
C TYR A 377 6.59 2.35 -2.75
N ILE A 378 5.29 2.06 -2.92
CA ILE A 378 4.78 0.71 -2.69
C ILE A 378 5.18 -0.26 -3.81
N PHE A 379 5.29 0.22 -5.05
CA PHE A 379 5.66 -0.60 -6.19
C PHE A 379 7.10 -1.12 -6.07
N ILE A 380 8.02 -0.34 -5.49
CA ILE A 380 9.37 -0.83 -5.16
C ILE A 380 9.26 -2.00 -4.18
N THR A 381 8.35 -1.95 -3.20
CA THR A 381 8.16 -3.05 -2.26
C THR A 381 7.59 -4.31 -2.92
N TYR A 382 6.83 -4.20 -4.01
CA TYR A 382 6.29 -5.35 -4.76
C TYR A 382 7.35 -6.26 -5.35
N THR A 383 8.57 -5.75 -5.56
CA THR A 383 9.68 -6.55 -6.12
C THR A 383 10.22 -7.60 -5.14
N THR A 384 9.99 -7.42 -3.84
CA THR A 384 10.62 -8.26 -2.80
C THR A 384 9.71 -8.60 -1.62
N ASP A 385 8.47 -8.11 -1.58
CA ASP A 385 7.48 -8.40 -0.55
C ASP A 385 6.05 -8.37 -1.13
N ASN A 386 5.12 -9.03 -0.45
CA ASN A 386 3.74 -9.26 -0.91
C ASN A 386 2.75 -8.16 -0.46
N THR A 387 3.16 -6.90 -0.57
CA THR A 387 2.42 -5.75 -0.04
C THR A 387 1.18 -5.34 -0.84
N LEU A 388 0.93 -5.89 -2.04
CA LEU A 388 -0.14 -5.45 -2.95
C LEU A 388 -1.54 -5.60 -2.36
N TYR A 389 -1.78 -6.71 -1.64
CA TYR A 389 -3.09 -7.01 -1.05
C TYR A 389 -3.11 -6.88 0.47
N TYR A 390 -2.09 -6.27 1.07
CA TYR A 390 -2.11 -5.95 2.50
C TYR A 390 -3.24 -4.98 2.80
N TYR A 391 -4.07 -5.32 3.78
CA TYR A 391 -5.35 -4.68 4.04
C TYR A 391 -5.20 -3.17 4.30
N TYR A 392 -4.32 -2.81 5.23
CA TYR A 392 -4.15 -1.41 5.64
C TYR A 392 -3.25 -0.61 4.67
N SER A 393 -2.27 -1.25 4.01
CA SER A 393 -1.48 -0.61 2.95
C SER A 393 -2.37 -0.24 1.76
N SER A 394 -3.25 -1.17 1.36
CA SER A 394 -4.29 -0.98 0.36
C SER A 394 -5.24 0.16 0.72
N LEU A 395 -5.60 0.28 2.00
CA LEU A 395 -6.44 1.34 2.53
C LEU A 395 -5.78 2.72 2.37
N VAL A 396 -4.57 2.89 2.88
CA VAL A 396 -3.91 4.20 2.90
C VAL A 396 -3.47 4.63 1.50
N LEU A 397 -2.94 3.72 0.68
CA LEU A 397 -2.53 4.00 -0.71
C LEU A 397 -3.66 4.68 -1.50
N ARG A 398 -4.89 4.20 -1.35
CA ARG A 398 -6.07 4.71 -2.07
C ARG A 398 -6.74 5.88 -1.36
N LEU A 399 -6.67 5.93 -0.02
CA LEU A 399 -7.18 7.05 0.77
C LEU A 399 -6.39 8.33 0.52
N MET A 400 -5.07 8.26 0.37
CA MET A 400 -4.19 9.42 0.22
C MET A 400 -4.62 10.39 -0.90
N PRO A 401 -4.68 9.97 -2.18
CA PRO A 401 -5.06 10.87 -3.27
C PRO A 401 -6.52 11.30 -3.16
N MET A 402 -7.40 10.42 -2.67
CA MET A 402 -8.83 10.71 -2.50
C MET A 402 -9.05 11.79 -1.43
N GLY A 403 -8.51 11.58 -0.22
CA GLY A 403 -8.61 12.53 0.90
C GLY A 403 -8.02 13.89 0.52
N TYR A 404 -6.86 13.91 -0.14
CA TYR A 404 -6.24 15.16 -0.59
C TYR A 404 -7.06 15.88 -1.68
N ALA A 405 -7.76 15.14 -2.56
CA ALA A 405 -8.65 15.73 -3.56
C ALA A 405 -9.89 16.41 -2.96
N PHE A 406 -10.30 16.03 -1.74
CA PHE A 406 -11.36 16.72 -1.00
C PHE A 406 -10.93 18.06 -0.40
N HIS A 407 -9.63 18.39 -0.39
CA HIS A 407 -9.14 19.67 0.12
C HIS A 407 -9.56 20.83 -0.79
N LYS A 408 -10.34 21.78 -0.26
CA LYS A 408 -10.64 23.04 -0.98
C LYS A 408 -9.39 23.93 -0.89
N ARG A 409 -8.72 24.12 -2.02
CA ARG A 409 -7.54 25.00 -2.14
C ARG A 409 -7.91 26.42 -1.71
N THR A 410 -7.39 26.87 -0.57
CA THR A 410 -7.29 28.30 -0.26
C THR A 410 -5.93 28.80 -0.75
N GLU A 411 -5.87 30.00 -1.33
CA GLU A 411 -4.65 30.56 -1.96
C GLU A 411 -3.42 30.64 -1.03
N GLN A 412 -3.61 30.48 0.28
CA GLN A 412 -2.54 30.43 1.29
C GLN A 412 -1.90 29.03 1.45
N ASP A 413 -2.46 27.97 0.86
CA ASP A 413 -2.03 26.57 1.07
C ASP A 413 -0.79 26.15 0.28
N ILE A 414 -0.14 27.08 -0.43
CA ILE A 414 1.03 26.79 -1.27
C ILE A 414 2.25 27.57 -0.79
N LYS A 415 2.81 27.11 0.34
CA LYS A 415 4.25 27.17 0.50
C LYS A 415 4.79 25.74 0.35
N LEU A 416 5.10 25.33 -0.88
CA LEU A 416 6.24 24.43 -1.04
C LEU A 416 7.42 25.08 -0.27
N TRP A 417 8.30 24.29 0.36
CA TRP A 417 9.42 24.80 1.18
C TRP A 417 10.01 26.10 0.59
N PRO A 418 10.36 27.14 1.39
CA PRO A 418 10.72 28.46 0.90
C PRO A 418 11.75 28.53 -0.26
N TRP A 419 12.62 27.52 -0.40
CA TRP A 419 13.60 27.40 -1.48
C TRP A 419 13.08 26.74 -2.78
N VAL A 420 11.82 26.33 -2.82
CA VAL A 420 11.10 25.78 -3.99
C VAL A 420 10.29 26.86 -4.71
N LYS A 421 10.42 28.14 -4.31
CA LYS A 421 9.99 29.25 -5.16
C LYS A 421 10.75 29.14 -6.49
N ALA A 422 10.08 28.65 -7.53
CA ALA A 422 10.44 29.01 -8.89
C ALA A 422 10.53 30.54 -8.89
N ARG A 423 11.65 31.08 -9.35
CA ARG A 423 11.73 32.51 -9.68
C ARG A 423 10.56 32.77 -10.63
N GLU A 424 9.53 33.45 -10.14
CA GLU A 424 8.55 34.07 -11.04
C GLU A 424 9.36 34.97 -11.97
N PRO A 425 9.17 34.88 -13.30
CA PRO A 425 9.68 35.93 -14.15
C PRO A 425 9.00 37.21 -13.69
N LEU A 426 9.82 38.19 -13.32
CA LEU A 426 9.39 39.59 -13.25
C LEU A 426 8.69 39.87 -14.58
N LEU A 427 7.36 39.86 -14.58
CA LEU A 427 6.59 40.61 -15.54
C LEU A 427 7.03 42.05 -15.33
N LYS A 428 8.00 42.48 -16.15
CA LYS A 428 8.23 43.89 -16.37
C LYS A 428 6.93 44.41 -16.96
N GLY A 429 6.26 45.25 -16.17
CA GLY A 429 5.21 46.12 -16.66
C GLY A 429 5.78 47.13 -17.65
N ASP A 430 4.86 47.61 -18.48
CA ASP A 430 4.88 48.78 -19.35
C ASP A 430 5.96 48.87 -20.45
#